data_AF-A0A927V7B8-F1
#
_entry.id   AF-A0A927V7B8-F1
#
_cell.length_a   1.000
_cell.length_b   1.000
_cell.length_c   1.000
_cell.angle_alpha   90.00
_cell.angle_beta   90.00
_cell.angle_gamma   90.00
#
_symmetry.space_group_name_H-M   'P 1'
#
loop_
_entity.id
_entity.type
_entity.pdbx_description
1 polymer ?
#
loop_
_entity_poly.entity_id
_entity_poly.type
_entity_poly.pdbx_seq_one_letter_code
_entity_poly.pdbx_strand_id
1 'polypeptide(L)'
;MKKTLTDIFNEADVQELDIILDDKLNTEVINEASFKRIEESVLLKLDLQENLTEAEQKEKPDKMSKKKIVFWKKWRTVATIAACFVLLTVIGFGTYAYAKEVKEYEAAVKFFNTYDLSTEGLSRGEIKAVYRDITTKAFSYSKTAEVIEKSISDVIVDGFEILQDDPTPKDVENLWNYKNFNGNYWVTNSQNIGNNIYKYYSEYKPDEELGFDVHDKSYFEKYDGDTLLWSAYFTEFWINGYSEVSGGIIVYGSTPTWSSTQQDYAWMSKVDDDGNVIWTHKLENGFADEYIAAVLENDDGTYAVISRGNLEFFCLSQYDVNGNKLSFKKTEIGNYGIWNATRFGDGYIVQLGSYVAGEYAKIVKVDRAGNITESFSYEGGESFSYEGEDCCYFITDMIEFDSKIYLSAYSIPVLENEEANAGGRYDIAPVLNYIFDNQMFSISDEELTKLVRDNYTAMLFVCEPTGGEPQEFYLVKGSLGGKLDISASGELLWDVESITTTYFSPYTSSFTIGGTSYVYRYTFDNDGTLISQEKTGEVADYRR
;
A
#
# COMPACT_ATOMS: atom_id res chain seq x y z
N MET A 1 -60.25 8.02 -23.24
CA MET A 1 -59.95 9.43 -23.58
C MET A 1 -58.63 9.77 -22.92
N LYS A 2 -57.52 9.84 -23.67
CA LYS A 2 -56.18 10.13 -23.12
C LYS A 2 -56.03 11.66 -23.01
N LYS A 3 -55.88 12.17 -21.78
CA LYS A 3 -55.50 13.58 -21.53
C LYS A 3 -54.06 13.82 -22.02
N THR A 4 -53.76 15.02 -22.50
CA THR A 4 -52.38 15.40 -22.89
C THR A 4 -51.58 15.84 -21.66
N LEU A 5 -50.24 15.76 -21.71
CA LEU A 5 -49.35 16.17 -20.62
C LEU A 5 -49.61 17.61 -20.16
N THR A 6 -49.93 18.50 -21.10
CA THR A 6 -50.28 19.89 -20.84
C THR A 6 -51.56 20.04 -20.01
N ASP A 7 -52.50 19.11 -20.15
CA ASP A 7 -53.76 19.12 -19.38
C ASP A 7 -53.56 18.65 -17.93
N ILE A 8 -52.52 17.85 -17.68
CA ILE A 8 -52.15 17.37 -16.33
C ILE A 8 -51.41 18.46 -15.55
N PHE A 9 -50.53 19.23 -16.21
CA PHE A 9 -49.78 20.32 -15.59
C PHE A 9 -50.62 21.53 -15.19
N ASN A 10 -51.76 21.75 -15.85
CA ASN A 10 -52.64 22.88 -15.56
C ASN A 10 -53.65 22.60 -14.44
N GLU A 11 -53.85 21.34 -14.02
CA GLU A 11 -54.84 20.95 -13.00
C GLU A 11 -54.23 20.50 -11.66
N ALA A 12 -52.90 20.42 -11.52
CA ALA A 12 -52.23 19.95 -10.30
C ALA A 12 -51.85 21.10 -9.34
N ASP A 13 -52.08 20.91 -8.04
CA ASP A 13 -51.58 21.80 -6.99
C ASP A 13 -50.07 21.60 -6.81
N VAL A 14 -49.36 22.65 -6.39
CA VAL A 14 -47.89 22.75 -6.40
C VAL A 14 -47.20 21.66 -5.57
N GLN A 15 -47.92 21.03 -4.64
CA GLN A 15 -47.39 19.92 -3.82
C GLN A 15 -47.57 18.52 -4.46
N GLU A 16 -48.42 18.35 -5.48
CA GLU A 16 -48.55 17.07 -6.21
C GLU A 16 -47.57 16.95 -7.39
N LEU A 17 -46.91 18.05 -7.79
CA LEU A 17 -45.94 18.07 -8.88
C LEU A 17 -44.61 17.37 -8.51
N ASP A 18 -44.20 17.39 -7.24
CA ASP A 18 -42.97 16.73 -6.78
C ASP A 18 -43.07 15.18 -6.86
N ILE A 19 -44.26 14.61 -6.68
CA ILE A 19 -44.46 13.14 -6.73
C ILE A 19 -44.53 12.62 -8.18
N ILE A 20 -45.06 13.43 -9.11
CA ILE A 20 -45.18 13.04 -10.54
C ILE A 20 -43.83 13.18 -11.27
N LEU A 21 -42.96 14.09 -10.84
CA LEU A 21 -41.61 14.26 -11.39
C LEU A 21 -40.68 13.12 -10.97
N ASP A 22 -40.76 12.63 -9.73
CA ASP A 22 -39.91 11.55 -9.22
C ASP A 22 -40.22 10.19 -9.89
N ASP A 23 -41.49 9.90 -10.17
CA ASP A 23 -41.92 8.60 -10.69
C ASP A 23 -41.74 8.45 -12.22
N LYS A 24 -41.42 9.55 -12.95
CA LYS A 24 -41.21 9.53 -14.41
C LYS A 24 -39.82 9.94 -14.90
N LEU A 25 -38.96 10.49 -14.03
CA LEU A 25 -37.54 10.70 -14.36
C LEU A 25 -36.74 9.38 -14.41
N ASN A 26 -37.30 8.27 -13.92
CA ASN A 26 -36.66 6.95 -13.96
C ASN A 26 -36.91 6.15 -15.24
N THR A 27 -37.66 6.64 -16.23
CA THR A 27 -37.82 5.93 -17.52
C THR A 27 -38.12 6.90 -18.68
N GLU A 28 -37.07 7.47 -19.29
CA GLU A 28 -36.88 7.69 -20.75
C GLU A 28 -35.85 8.80 -21.00
N VAL A 29 -34.89 8.50 -21.88
CA VAL A 29 -33.84 9.40 -22.38
C VAL A 29 -34.48 10.65 -23.01
N ILE A 30 -34.35 11.81 -22.37
CA ILE A 30 -34.71 13.09 -22.97
C ILE A 30 -33.65 13.41 -24.04
N ASN A 31 -34.03 13.31 -25.33
CA ASN A 31 -33.13 13.63 -26.42
C ASN A 31 -32.95 15.15 -26.60
N GLU A 32 -31.78 15.52 -27.14
CA GLU A 32 -31.24 16.86 -27.40
C GLU A 32 -32.18 17.81 -28.17
N ALA A 33 -33.11 17.29 -28.97
CA ALA A 33 -34.11 18.08 -29.70
C ALA A 33 -35.22 18.65 -28.80
N SER A 34 -35.47 18.03 -27.64
CA SER A 34 -36.45 18.51 -26.66
C SER A 34 -35.92 19.72 -25.88
N PHE A 35 -34.60 19.74 -25.61
CA PHE A 35 -33.93 20.85 -24.93
C PHE A 35 -33.87 22.09 -25.83
N LYS A 36 -33.56 21.90 -27.12
CA LYS A 36 -33.48 22.97 -28.12
C LYS A 36 -34.83 23.70 -28.33
N ARG A 37 -35.95 22.99 -28.25
CA ARG A 37 -37.30 23.59 -28.33
C ARG A 37 -37.66 24.43 -27.11
N ILE A 38 -37.15 24.08 -25.92
CA ILE A 38 -37.35 24.87 -24.69
C ILE A 38 -36.52 26.15 -24.74
N GLU A 39 -35.29 26.06 -25.27
CA GLU A 39 -34.40 27.20 -25.45
C GLU A 39 -34.95 28.23 -26.45
N GLU A 40 -35.45 27.76 -27.61
CA GLU A 40 -36.08 28.61 -28.63
C GLU A 40 -37.35 29.32 -28.12
N SER A 41 -38.12 28.68 -27.24
CA SER A 41 -39.36 29.25 -26.68
C SER A 41 -39.13 30.24 -25.53
N VAL A 42 -37.97 30.18 -24.86
CA VAL A 42 -37.53 31.17 -23.87
C VAL A 42 -36.95 32.42 -24.57
N LEU A 43 -36.14 32.24 -25.61
CA LEU A 43 -35.61 33.34 -26.42
C LEU A 43 -36.72 34.17 -27.09
N LEU A 44 -37.77 33.51 -27.60
CA LEU A 44 -38.94 34.19 -28.20
C LEU A 44 -39.71 35.05 -27.19
N LYS A 45 -39.72 34.68 -25.90
CA LYS A 45 -40.41 35.45 -24.83
C LYS A 45 -39.61 36.66 -24.36
N LEU A 46 -38.28 36.61 -24.42
CA LEU A 46 -37.40 37.73 -24.08
C LEU A 46 -37.44 38.82 -25.15
N ASP A 47 -37.46 38.43 -26.43
CA ASP A 47 -37.55 39.36 -27.57
C ASP A 47 -38.91 40.10 -27.63
N LEU A 48 -39.98 39.47 -27.14
CA LEU A 48 -41.31 40.10 -27.00
C LEU A 48 -41.38 41.12 -25.85
N GLN A 49 -40.53 41.01 -24.82
CA GLN A 49 -40.49 41.97 -23.70
C GLN A 49 -39.67 43.22 -24.01
N GLU A 50 -38.60 43.09 -24.80
CA GLU A 50 -37.76 44.22 -25.23
C GLU A 50 -38.52 45.15 -26.22
N ASN A 51 -39.30 44.57 -27.13
CA ASN A 51 -40.10 45.34 -28.10
C ASN A 51 -41.29 46.11 -27.48
N LEU A 52 -41.75 45.73 -26.27
CA LEU A 52 -42.78 46.47 -25.53
C LEU A 52 -42.22 47.70 -24.81
N THR A 53 -40.93 47.72 -24.48
CA THR A 53 -40.30 48.81 -23.72
C THR A 53 -39.85 49.98 -24.60
N GLU A 54 -39.59 49.75 -25.89
CA GLU A 54 -39.22 50.82 -26.83
C GLU A 54 -40.43 51.63 -27.36
N ALA A 55 -41.66 51.09 -27.28
CA ALA A 55 -42.86 51.75 -27.76
C ALA A 55 -43.40 52.85 -26.81
N GLU A 56 -42.98 52.90 -25.54
CA GLU A 56 -43.48 53.85 -24.54
C GLU A 56 -42.60 55.12 -24.36
N GLN A 57 -41.47 55.25 -25.08
CA GLN A 57 -40.56 56.41 -24.95
C GLN A 57 -40.74 57.53 -26.00
N LYS A 58 -41.83 57.53 -26.77
CA LYS A 58 -42.18 58.66 -27.66
C LYS A 58 -43.60 59.16 -27.42
N GLU A 59 -43.76 60.11 -26.49
CA GLU A 59 -44.63 61.29 -26.70
C GLU A 59 -44.50 62.32 -25.56
N LYS A 60 -44.15 63.56 -25.92
CA LYS A 60 -44.22 64.75 -25.05
C LYS A 60 -45.65 65.31 -25.07
N PRO A 61 -46.19 65.84 -23.96
CA PRO A 61 -47.35 66.72 -24.03
C PRO A 61 -47.02 68.18 -23.70
N ASP A 62 -47.51 69.09 -24.54
CA ASP A 62 -47.63 70.52 -24.27
C ASP A 62 -49.08 70.86 -23.82
N LYS A 63 -49.17 71.96 -23.07
CA LYS A 63 -50.29 72.74 -22.49
C LYS A 63 -51.78 72.39 -22.72
N MET A 64 -52.46 72.37 -21.55
CA MET A 64 -53.77 72.97 -21.19
C MET A 64 -55.04 72.67 -22.01
N SER A 65 -56.04 72.06 -21.37
CA SER A 65 -57.27 72.78 -20.98
C SER A 65 -58.11 72.04 -19.92
N LYS A 66 -59.06 72.78 -19.34
CA LYS A 66 -59.72 72.60 -18.05
C LYS A 66 -60.64 71.37 -17.94
N LYS A 67 -60.21 70.37 -17.16
CA LYS A 67 -61.09 69.59 -16.25
C LYS A 67 -60.34 69.22 -14.95
N LYS A 68 -59.83 70.22 -14.24
CA LYS A 68 -59.59 70.12 -12.78
C LYS A 68 -60.98 70.18 -12.14
N ILE A 69 -61.41 69.23 -11.28
CA ILE A 69 -61.29 69.37 -9.81
C ILE A 69 -61.58 68.04 -9.07
N VAL A 70 -61.73 66.90 -9.75
CA VAL A 70 -62.03 65.61 -9.07
C VAL A 70 -60.82 64.66 -8.97
N PHE A 71 -59.73 64.93 -9.69
CA PHE A 71 -58.60 63.99 -9.83
C PHE A 71 -57.49 64.13 -8.77
N TRP A 72 -57.49 65.22 -7.99
CA TRP A 72 -56.38 65.57 -7.08
C TRP A 72 -56.42 64.90 -5.69
N LYS A 73 -57.42 64.06 -5.39
CA LYS A 73 -57.45 63.23 -4.16
C LYS A 73 -57.04 61.76 -4.37
N LYS A 74 -56.88 61.30 -5.62
CA LYS A 74 -56.45 59.91 -5.94
C LYS A 74 -54.93 59.74 -6.10
N TRP A 75 -54.17 60.82 -6.29
CA TRP A 75 -52.73 60.74 -6.61
C TRP A 75 -51.79 60.73 -5.41
N ARG A 76 -52.27 61.11 -4.22
CA ARG A 76 -51.51 60.96 -2.97
C ARG A 76 -51.56 59.56 -2.36
N THR A 77 -52.52 58.73 -2.75
CA THR A 77 -52.62 57.33 -2.31
C THR A 77 -51.85 56.38 -3.24
N VAL A 78 -51.79 56.68 -4.55
CA VAL A 78 -51.06 55.84 -5.52
C VAL A 78 -49.54 56.03 -5.43
N ALA A 79 -49.05 57.24 -5.17
CA ALA A 79 -47.61 57.50 -5.03
C ALA A 79 -46.99 56.85 -3.77
N THR A 80 -47.76 56.72 -2.68
CA THR A 80 -47.30 56.07 -1.43
C THR A 80 -47.33 54.54 -1.52
N ILE A 81 -48.24 53.97 -2.32
CA ILE A 81 -48.33 52.52 -2.55
C ILE A 81 -47.23 52.04 -3.52
N ALA A 82 -46.84 52.85 -4.52
CA ALA A 82 -45.75 52.53 -5.42
C ALA A 82 -44.36 52.57 -4.75
N ALA A 83 -44.12 53.49 -3.80
CA ALA A 83 -42.88 53.54 -3.03
C ALA A 83 -42.75 52.36 -2.04
N CYS A 84 -43.86 51.89 -1.46
CA CYS A 84 -43.86 50.68 -0.62
C CYS A 84 -43.73 49.39 -1.44
N PHE A 85 -44.24 49.32 -2.67
CA PHE A 85 -44.05 48.15 -3.54
C PHE A 85 -42.61 48.03 -4.06
N VAL A 86 -41.92 49.14 -4.34
CA VAL A 86 -40.48 49.11 -4.69
C VAL A 86 -39.61 48.77 -3.47
N LEU A 87 -39.96 49.21 -2.26
CA LEU A 87 -39.27 48.77 -1.04
C LEU A 87 -39.54 47.29 -0.73
N LEU A 88 -40.77 46.79 -0.93
CA LEU A 88 -41.13 45.38 -0.70
C LEU A 88 -40.60 44.44 -1.79
N THR A 89 -40.40 44.89 -3.03
CA THR A 89 -39.71 44.11 -4.05
C THR A 89 -38.19 44.15 -3.85
N VAL A 90 -37.58 45.27 -3.47
CA VAL A 90 -36.14 45.31 -3.16
C VAL A 90 -35.81 44.50 -1.89
N ILE A 91 -36.68 44.52 -0.87
CA ILE A 91 -36.52 43.67 0.32
C ILE A 91 -36.89 42.22 0.00
N GLY A 92 -37.93 41.95 -0.79
CA GLY A 92 -38.39 40.60 -1.15
C GLY A 92 -37.46 39.84 -2.10
N PHE A 93 -36.95 40.49 -3.14
CA PHE A 93 -35.89 39.95 -4.01
C PHE A 93 -34.55 39.90 -3.26
N GLY A 94 -34.27 40.85 -2.36
CA GLY A 94 -33.13 40.80 -1.46
C GLY A 94 -33.17 39.58 -0.54
N THR A 95 -34.32 39.29 0.09
CA THR A 95 -34.49 38.12 0.97
C THR A 95 -34.54 36.80 0.21
N TYR A 96 -35.10 36.75 -1.00
CA TYR A 96 -35.14 35.54 -1.81
C TYR A 96 -33.79 35.22 -2.45
N ALA A 97 -33.09 36.24 -2.97
CA ALA A 97 -31.72 36.10 -3.44
C ALA A 97 -30.77 35.74 -2.30
N TYR A 98 -30.94 36.34 -1.12
CA TYR A 98 -30.17 36.00 0.08
C TYR A 98 -30.47 34.58 0.59
N ALA A 99 -31.74 34.14 0.60
CA ALA A 99 -32.09 32.77 0.99
C ALA A 99 -31.54 31.72 0.01
N LYS A 100 -31.58 32.01 -1.31
CA LYS A 100 -30.97 31.16 -2.34
C LYS A 100 -29.44 31.12 -2.20
N GLU A 101 -28.83 32.27 -1.91
CA GLU A 101 -27.39 32.43 -1.69
C GLU A 101 -26.90 31.65 -0.46
N VAL A 102 -27.67 31.68 0.64
CA VAL A 102 -27.38 30.91 1.86
C VAL A 102 -27.51 29.41 1.59
N LYS A 103 -28.58 28.98 0.90
CA LYS A 103 -28.78 27.57 0.57
C LYS A 103 -27.70 27.03 -0.37
N GLU A 104 -27.26 27.82 -1.34
CA GLU A 104 -26.15 27.47 -2.24
C GLU A 104 -24.83 27.39 -1.48
N TYR A 105 -24.57 28.31 -0.55
CA TYR A 105 -23.36 28.25 0.28
C TYR A 105 -23.35 27.04 1.20
N GLU A 106 -24.46 26.72 1.87
CA GLU A 106 -24.58 25.53 2.71
C GLU A 106 -24.36 24.24 1.90
N ALA A 107 -24.91 24.17 0.69
CA ALA A 107 -24.65 23.07 -0.23
C ALA A 107 -23.17 22.99 -0.64
N ALA A 108 -22.54 24.13 -0.92
CA ALA A 108 -21.13 24.20 -1.27
C ALA A 108 -20.22 23.77 -0.10
N VAL A 109 -20.49 24.21 1.13
CA VAL A 109 -19.72 23.76 2.31
C VAL A 109 -19.93 22.27 2.56
N LYS A 110 -21.16 21.77 2.42
CA LYS A 110 -21.43 20.34 2.53
C LYS A 110 -20.68 19.53 1.47
N PHE A 111 -20.64 20.04 0.24
CA PHE A 111 -19.85 19.45 -0.85
C PHE A 111 -18.36 19.42 -0.49
N PHE A 112 -17.78 20.54 -0.05
CA PHE A 112 -16.38 20.60 0.36
C PHE A 112 -16.05 19.57 1.44
N ASN A 113 -16.89 19.47 2.48
CA ASN A 113 -16.71 18.46 3.53
C ASN A 113 -16.94 17.01 3.07
N THR A 114 -17.73 16.78 2.02
CA THR A 114 -18.01 15.43 1.51
C THR A 114 -16.87 14.92 0.62
N TYR A 115 -16.12 15.84 0.02
CA TYR A 115 -15.02 15.55 -0.91
C TYR A 115 -13.67 15.99 -0.36
N ASP A 116 -13.56 16.16 0.96
CA ASP A 116 -12.35 16.56 1.69
C ASP A 116 -11.60 17.76 1.10
N LEU A 117 -12.35 18.73 0.56
CA LEU A 117 -11.80 19.98 0.03
C LEU A 117 -11.67 21.01 1.15
N SER A 118 -10.48 21.63 1.27
CA SER A 118 -10.27 22.68 2.25
C SER A 118 -11.03 23.96 1.89
N THR A 119 -11.76 24.51 2.86
CA THR A 119 -12.35 25.87 2.77
C THR A 119 -11.41 26.95 3.31
N GLU A 120 -10.25 26.56 3.84
CA GLU A 120 -9.32 27.47 4.49
C GLU A 120 -8.69 28.44 3.49
N GLY A 121 -8.72 29.74 3.82
CA GLY A 121 -8.23 30.80 2.93
C GLY A 121 -9.18 31.19 1.80
N LEU A 122 -10.36 30.56 1.68
CA LEU A 122 -11.39 30.92 0.71
C LEU A 122 -12.49 31.78 1.34
N SER A 123 -12.94 32.80 0.60
CA SER A 123 -14.15 33.53 0.95
C SER A 123 -15.41 32.75 0.55
N ARG A 124 -16.55 33.12 1.15
CA ARG A 124 -17.89 32.56 0.84
C ARG A 124 -18.23 32.57 -0.65
N GLY A 125 -17.81 33.61 -1.37
CA GLY A 125 -18.02 33.72 -2.81
C GLY A 125 -17.18 32.73 -3.62
N GLU A 126 -15.96 32.48 -3.17
CA GLU A 126 -14.99 31.60 -3.82
C GLU A 126 -15.34 30.13 -3.60
N ILE A 127 -15.79 29.77 -2.39
CA ILE A 127 -16.30 28.42 -2.07
C ILE A 127 -17.44 28.03 -3.03
N LYS A 128 -18.41 28.94 -3.26
CA LYS A 128 -19.50 28.70 -4.22
C LYS A 128 -19.03 28.68 -5.67
N ALA A 129 -18.04 29.51 -6.02
CA ALA A 129 -17.50 29.55 -7.37
C ALA A 129 -16.80 28.22 -7.72
N VAL A 130 -15.96 27.71 -6.81
CA VAL A 130 -15.32 26.38 -6.92
C VAL A 130 -16.37 25.28 -6.96
N TYR A 131 -17.34 25.28 -6.04
CA TYR A 131 -18.44 24.31 -6.03
C TYR A 131 -19.19 24.26 -7.37
N ARG A 132 -19.55 25.42 -7.94
CA ARG A 132 -20.21 25.48 -9.26
C ARG A 132 -19.28 25.01 -10.37
N ASP A 133 -18.03 25.44 -10.36
CA ASP A 133 -17.06 25.10 -11.39
C ASP A 133 -16.80 23.59 -11.47
N ILE A 134 -16.79 22.90 -10.31
CA ILE A 134 -16.69 21.44 -10.23
C ILE A 134 -18.01 20.75 -10.62
N THR A 135 -19.13 21.13 -10.00
CA THR A 135 -20.43 20.47 -10.24
C THR A 135 -20.96 20.64 -11.67
N THR A 136 -20.58 21.73 -12.34
CA THR A 136 -20.90 21.97 -13.76
C THR A 136 -19.84 21.43 -14.72
N LYS A 137 -18.75 20.84 -14.20
CA LYS A 137 -17.61 20.31 -14.97
C LYS A 137 -16.94 21.35 -15.87
N ALA A 138 -16.94 22.61 -15.45
CA ALA A 138 -16.40 23.72 -16.23
C ALA A 138 -14.89 23.90 -16.05
N PHE A 139 -14.35 23.62 -14.86
CA PHE A 139 -12.90 23.70 -14.52
C PHE A 139 -12.20 24.94 -15.06
N SER A 140 -12.87 26.09 -14.97
CA SER A 140 -12.47 27.34 -15.59
C SER A 140 -12.03 28.39 -14.56
N TYR A 141 -12.28 28.14 -13.28
CA TYR A 141 -11.94 29.03 -12.19
C TYR A 141 -10.58 28.65 -11.60
N SER A 142 -9.63 29.59 -11.59
CA SER A 142 -8.23 29.30 -11.25
C SER A 142 -8.05 28.70 -9.85
N LYS A 143 -8.86 29.14 -8.88
CA LYS A 143 -8.83 28.59 -7.52
C LYS A 143 -9.42 27.17 -7.42
N THR A 144 -10.20 26.72 -8.41
CA THR A 144 -10.67 25.33 -8.44
C THR A 144 -9.48 24.38 -8.58
N ALA A 145 -8.51 24.71 -9.44
CA ALA A 145 -7.27 23.96 -9.56
C ALA A 145 -6.48 23.99 -8.25
N GLU A 146 -6.29 25.17 -7.64
CA GLU A 146 -5.57 25.29 -6.36
C GLU A 146 -6.21 24.49 -5.22
N VAL A 147 -7.55 24.47 -5.13
CA VAL A 147 -8.29 23.72 -4.09
C VAL A 147 -8.22 22.22 -4.33
N ILE A 148 -8.33 21.78 -5.58
CA ILE A 148 -8.20 20.37 -5.96
C ILE A 148 -6.75 19.93 -5.74
N GLU A 149 -5.77 20.67 -6.26
CA GLU A 149 -4.35 20.39 -6.04
C GLU A 149 -4.01 20.31 -4.56
N LYS A 150 -4.51 21.23 -3.73
CA LYS A 150 -4.30 21.18 -2.28
C LYS A 150 -4.93 19.96 -1.62
N SER A 151 -6.17 19.61 -2.00
CA SER A 151 -6.83 18.40 -1.48
C SER A 151 -6.14 17.11 -1.90
N ILE A 152 -5.47 17.12 -3.05
CA ILE A 152 -4.70 15.98 -3.53
C ILE A 152 -3.29 16.02 -2.88
N SER A 153 -2.63 17.18 -2.77
CA SER A 153 -1.27 17.32 -2.24
C SER A 153 -1.15 17.12 -0.72
N ASP A 154 -2.20 17.43 0.05
CA ASP A 154 -2.23 17.13 1.49
C ASP A 154 -2.33 15.60 1.75
N VAL A 155 -2.47 14.78 0.68
CA VAL A 155 -2.65 13.31 0.72
C VAL A 155 -1.66 12.55 -0.20
N ILE A 156 -0.94 13.20 -1.12
CA ILE A 156 -0.01 12.49 -2.03
C ILE A 156 1.25 12.09 -1.28
N VAL A 157 1.40 10.78 -1.12
CA VAL A 157 2.69 10.10 -0.95
C VAL A 157 3.38 10.08 -2.32
N ASP A 158 4.58 10.61 -2.44
CA ASP A 158 5.29 10.67 -3.74
C ASP A 158 5.63 9.25 -4.22
N GLY A 159 5.20 8.92 -5.44
CA GLY A 159 5.32 7.57 -6.01
C GLY A 159 6.14 7.54 -7.31
N PHE A 160 7.17 6.69 -7.35
CA PHE A 160 8.08 6.57 -8.48
C PHE A 160 8.04 5.17 -9.11
N GLU A 161 7.59 5.05 -10.35
CA GLU A 161 7.74 3.81 -11.12
C GLU A 161 9.15 3.76 -11.73
N ILE A 162 9.92 2.72 -11.37
CA ILE A 162 11.21 2.45 -11.97
C ILE A 162 11.01 1.50 -13.15
N LEU A 163 11.41 1.94 -14.34
CA LEU A 163 11.32 1.13 -15.55
C LEU A 163 12.44 0.10 -15.58
N GLN A 164 12.07 -1.17 -15.45
CA GLN A 164 12.95 -2.32 -15.56
C GLN A 164 12.67 -3.08 -16.85
N ASP A 165 13.72 -3.50 -17.55
CA ASP A 165 13.59 -4.29 -18.78
C ASP A 165 12.98 -5.67 -18.50
N ASP A 166 12.13 -6.13 -19.41
CA ASP A 166 11.61 -7.49 -19.38
C ASP A 166 12.74 -8.52 -19.58
N PRO A 167 12.60 -9.72 -19.00
CA PRO A 167 13.47 -10.86 -19.27
C PRO A 167 13.72 -11.10 -20.76
N THR A 168 14.99 -11.17 -21.17
CA THR A 168 15.34 -11.46 -22.56
C THR A 168 15.43 -12.97 -22.82
N PRO A 169 15.29 -13.44 -24.09
CA PRO A 169 15.55 -14.84 -24.42
C PRO A 169 16.96 -15.32 -24.01
N LYS A 170 17.94 -14.40 -23.98
CA LYS A 170 19.29 -14.73 -23.52
C LYS A 170 19.35 -14.98 -22.02
N ASP A 171 18.56 -14.25 -21.25
CA ASP A 171 18.42 -14.45 -19.81
C ASP A 171 17.85 -15.82 -19.48
N VAL A 172 16.83 -16.24 -20.23
CA VAL A 172 16.23 -17.58 -20.13
C VAL A 172 17.24 -18.67 -20.51
N GLU A 173 18.00 -18.49 -21.60
CA GLU A 173 19.07 -19.41 -22.00
C GLU A 173 20.14 -19.54 -20.91
N ASN A 174 20.56 -18.40 -20.32
CA ASN A 174 21.54 -18.39 -19.23
C ASN A 174 21.02 -19.14 -18.00
N LEU A 175 19.75 -18.95 -17.62
CA LEU A 175 19.13 -19.70 -16.52
C LEU A 175 19.01 -21.19 -16.82
N TRP A 176 18.63 -21.55 -18.04
CA TRP A 176 18.59 -22.95 -18.47
C TRP A 176 19.97 -23.59 -18.35
N ASN A 177 21.02 -22.89 -18.78
CA ASN A 177 22.38 -23.39 -18.67
C ASN A 177 22.84 -23.48 -17.21
N TYR A 178 22.52 -22.47 -16.38
CA TYR A 178 22.78 -22.49 -14.94
C TYR A 178 22.15 -23.72 -14.27
N LYS A 179 20.85 -23.98 -14.53
CA LYS A 179 20.12 -25.13 -13.96
C LYS A 179 20.68 -26.48 -14.44
N ASN A 180 21.11 -26.59 -15.70
CA ASN A 180 21.48 -27.89 -16.29
C ASN A 180 22.99 -28.23 -16.21
N PHE A 181 23.88 -27.24 -16.09
CA PHE A 181 25.32 -27.47 -16.09
C PHE A 181 26.00 -27.31 -14.71
N ASN A 182 25.38 -26.61 -13.76
CA ASN A 182 25.93 -26.46 -12.40
C ASN A 182 25.37 -27.46 -11.37
N GLY A 183 24.50 -28.38 -11.80
CA GLY A 183 24.31 -29.71 -11.19
C GLY A 183 23.86 -29.79 -9.73
N ASN A 184 23.65 -28.68 -9.04
CA ASN A 184 23.21 -28.70 -7.66
C ASN A 184 22.09 -27.68 -7.44
N TYR A 185 20.89 -28.21 -7.25
CA TYR A 185 19.85 -27.55 -6.48
C TYR A 185 20.37 -27.42 -5.04
N TRP A 186 20.98 -26.28 -4.72
CA TRP A 186 21.16 -25.91 -3.34
C TRP A 186 20.02 -24.96 -2.99
N VAL A 187 19.16 -25.37 -2.04
CA VAL A 187 18.40 -24.41 -1.25
C VAL A 187 19.46 -23.59 -0.52
N THR A 188 19.84 -22.50 -1.15
CA THR A 188 20.79 -21.55 -0.60
C THR A 188 19.93 -20.49 0.05
N ASN A 189 19.84 -20.51 1.38
CA ASN A 189 19.73 -19.25 2.12
C ASN A 189 21.12 -18.55 2.03
N SER A 190 21.62 -18.35 0.81
CA SER A 190 22.82 -17.57 0.56
C SER A 190 22.38 -16.12 0.62
N GLN A 191 22.70 -15.46 1.72
CA GLN A 191 22.80 -14.01 1.70
C GLN A 191 24.12 -13.73 0.98
N ASN A 192 24.03 -13.14 -0.21
CA ASN A 192 25.17 -12.47 -0.79
C ASN A 192 25.31 -11.14 -0.04
N ILE A 193 26.43 -10.95 0.63
CA ILE A 193 26.79 -9.67 1.25
C ILE A 193 28.18 -9.34 0.72
N GLY A 194 28.22 -8.41 -0.22
CA GLY A 194 29.41 -8.15 -1.05
C GLY A 194 29.76 -9.32 -1.97
N ASN A 195 31.06 -9.64 -2.08
CA ASN A 195 31.57 -10.75 -2.92
C ASN A 195 31.56 -12.12 -2.20
N ASN A 196 31.22 -12.17 -0.91
CA ASN A 196 31.27 -13.41 -0.13
C ASN A 196 29.91 -14.13 -0.18
N ILE A 197 29.95 -15.44 -0.41
CA ILE A 197 28.76 -16.30 -0.43
C ILE A 197 28.81 -17.22 0.77
N TYR A 198 27.80 -17.19 1.63
CA TYR A 198 27.68 -18.13 2.73
C TYR A 198 26.68 -19.23 2.43
N LYS A 199 27.01 -20.45 2.84
CA LYS A 199 26.16 -21.63 2.66
C LYS A 199 26.11 -22.42 3.94
N TYR A 200 24.95 -23.00 4.23
CA TYR A 200 24.83 -23.95 5.32
C TYR A 200 23.94 -25.13 4.95
N TYR A 201 24.28 -26.30 5.46
CA TYR A 201 23.57 -27.55 5.22
C TYR A 201 23.75 -28.51 6.40
N SER A 202 22.95 -29.57 6.44
CA SER A 202 23.04 -30.60 7.48
C SER A 202 23.33 -31.98 6.90
N GLU A 203 24.22 -32.71 7.59
CA GLU A 203 24.46 -34.13 7.38
C GLU A 203 23.68 -34.94 8.41
N TYR A 204 23.24 -36.13 7.99
CA TYR A 204 22.48 -37.06 8.80
C TYR A 204 23.19 -38.42 8.80
N LYS A 205 23.02 -39.16 9.90
CA LYS A 205 23.56 -40.51 10.08
C LYS A 205 22.46 -41.49 10.48
N PRO A 206 22.58 -42.78 10.13
CA PRO A 206 21.61 -43.78 10.55
C PRO A 206 21.65 -43.96 12.07
N ASP A 207 20.48 -43.96 12.70
CA ASP A 207 20.29 -44.38 14.08
C ASP A 207 19.61 -45.76 14.11
N GLU A 208 20.35 -46.78 14.57
CA GLU A 208 19.87 -48.17 14.56
C GLU A 208 18.71 -48.42 15.54
N GLU A 209 18.60 -47.62 16.61
CA GLU A 209 17.53 -47.78 17.61
C GLU A 209 16.22 -47.14 17.13
N LEU A 210 16.32 -45.99 16.48
CA LEU A 210 15.18 -45.26 15.93
C LEU A 210 14.74 -45.77 14.55
N GLY A 211 15.66 -46.40 13.80
CA GLY A 211 15.39 -46.97 12.48
C GLY A 211 15.29 -45.94 11.35
N PHE A 212 15.78 -44.72 11.56
CA PHE A 212 15.84 -43.65 10.57
C PHE A 212 17.08 -42.77 10.79
N ASP A 213 17.38 -41.89 9.83
CA ASP A 213 18.55 -41.01 9.91
C ASP A 213 18.30 -39.82 10.85
N VAL A 214 19.21 -39.61 11.79
CA VAL A 214 19.23 -38.48 12.74
C VAL A 214 20.32 -37.48 12.35
N HIS A 215 20.17 -36.23 12.80
CA HIS A 215 21.20 -35.21 12.58
C HIS A 215 22.57 -35.67 13.10
N ASP A 216 23.61 -35.44 12.30
CA ASP A 216 25.00 -35.60 12.74
C ASP A 216 25.67 -34.25 12.94
N LYS A 217 25.65 -33.41 11.89
CA LYS A 217 26.35 -32.12 11.86
C LYS A 217 25.65 -31.13 10.96
N SER A 218 25.75 -29.85 11.29
CA SER A 218 25.46 -28.76 10.37
C SER A 218 26.76 -28.05 10.02
N TYR A 219 26.95 -27.74 8.74
CA TYR A 219 28.10 -27.04 8.21
C TYR A 219 27.70 -25.60 7.90
N PHE A 220 28.60 -24.67 8.18
CA PHE A 220 28.52 -23.28 7.76
C PHE A 220 29.80 -22.93 7.02
N GLU A 221 29.68 -22.43 5.79
CA GLU A 221 30.78 -22.30 4.86
C GLU A 221 30.80 -20.92 4.22
N LYS A 222 32.00 -20.40 4.01
CA LYS A 222 32.24 -19.14 3.29
C LYS A 222 32.94 -19.43 1.97
N TYR A 223 32.47 -18.79 0.91
CA TYR A 223 33.02 -18.90 -0.44
C TYR A 223 33.37 -17.52 -1.00
N ASP A 224 34.40 -17.50 -1.86
CA ASP A 224 34.69 -16.42 -2.82
C ASP A 224 34.37 -16.96 -4.23
N GLY A 225 33.21 -16.58 -4.76
CA GLY A 225 32.61 -17.24 -5.92
C GLY A 225 32.39 -18.73 -5.67
N ASP A 226 33.05 -19.58 -6.48
CA ASP A 226 33.00 -21.04 -6.33
C ASP A 226 34.11 -21.61 -5.42
N THR A 227 34.99 -20.76 -4.90
CA THR A 227 36.13 -21.20 -4.07
C THR A 227 35.74 -21.22 -2.60
N LEU A 228 35.73 -22.41 -1.98
CA LEU A 228 35.55 -22.55 -0.53
C LEU A 228 36.74 -21.89 0.19
N LEU A 229 36.47 -20.89 1.02
CA LEU A 229 37.46 -20.21 1.86
C LEU A 229 37.65 -20.96 3.18
N TRP A 230 36.55 -21.26 3.88
CA TRP A 230 36.57 -22.01 5.13
C TRP A 230 35.22 -22.68 5.40
N SER A 231 35.24 -23.68 6.29
CA SER A 231 34.07 -24.45 6.73
C SER A 231 34.13 -24.66 8.25
N ALA A 232 33.05 -24.30 8.94
CA ALA A 232 32.81 -24.57 10.35
C ALA A 232 31.69 -25.59 10.48
N TYR A 233 31.70 -26.41 11.54
CA TYR A 233 30.63 -27.39 11.78
C TYR A 233 30.13 -27.37 13.22
N PHE A 234 28.87 -27.74 13.39
CA PHE A 234 28.14 -27.75 14.65
C PHE A 234 27.41 -29.08 14.81
N THR A 235 27.51 -29.69 15.99
CA THR A 235 26.80 -30.95 16.31
C THR A 235 25.56 -30.72 17.16
N GLU A 236 25.45 -29.53 17.74
CA GLU A 236 24.50 -29.19 18.79
C GLU A 236 23.16 -28.70 18.24
N PHE A 237 23.15 -28.14 17.01
CA PHE A 237 21.97 -27.49 16.43
C PHE A 237 21.91 -27.58 14.91
N TRP A 238 20.69 -27.55 14.37
CA TRP A 238 20.44 -27.21 12.97
C TRP A 238 20.60 -25.72 12.77
N ILE A 239 21.30 -25.32 11.71
CA ILE A 239 21.41 -23.92 11.35
C ILE A 239 20.10 -23.47 10.69
N ASN A 240 19.48 -22.44 11.26
CA ASN A 240 18.26 -21.83 10.72
C ASN A 240 18.57 -20.47 10.08
N GLY A 241 19.66 -19.81 10.49
CA GLY A 241 20.09 -18.53 9.94
C GLY A 241 21.44 -18.07 10.48
N TYR A 242 21.84 -16.87 10.08
CA TYR A 242 23.06 -16.22 10.54
C TYR A 242 22.95 -14.70 10.38
N SER A 243 23.83 -13.99 11.07
CA SER A 243 23.98 -12.54 10.98
C SER A 243 25.45 -12.18 10.91
N GLU A 244 25.80 -11.30 9.97
CA GLU A 244 27.14 -10.70 9.94
C GLU A 244 27.30 -9.73 11.11
N VAL A 245 28.47 -9.77 11.72
CA VAL A 245 28.83 -8.91 12.84
C VAL A 245 30.30 -8.52 12.72
N SER A 246 30.73 -7.53 13.50
CA SER A 246 32.13 -7.16 13.55
C SER A 246 33.01 -8.36 13.94
N GLY A 247 34.01 -8.64 13.11
CA GLY A 247 34.95 -9.75 13.30
C GLY A 247 34.33 -11.15 13.06
N GLY A 248 33.35 -11.28 12.17
CA GLY A 248 32.88 -12.56 11.63
C GLY A 248 31.35 -12.70 11.63
N ILE A 249 30.83 -13.85 12.04
CA ILE A 249 29.40 -14.19 11.89
C ILE A 249 28.84 -14.79 13.17
N ILE A 250 27.58 -14.50 13.48
CA ILE A 250 26.80 -15.27 14.44
C ILE A 250 25.89 -16.21 13.67
N VAL A 251 26.12 -17.51 13.84
CA VAL A 251 25.28 -18.58 13.28
C VAL A 251 24.28 -19.00 14.34
N TYR A 252 23.01 -19.19 13.99
CA TYR A 252 21.99 -19.56 14.95
C TYR A 252 20.99 -20.57 14.39
N GLY A 253 20.33 -21.28 15.30
CA GLY A 253 19.26 -22.18 14.95
C GLY A 253 18.73 -22.95 16.14
N SER A 254 18.36 -24.20 15.95
CA SER A 254 17.53 -24.92 16.93
C SER A 254 17.96 -26.36 17.14
N THR A 255 17.47 -26.96 18.21
CA THR A 255 17.89 -28.30 18.64
C THR A 255 17.38 -29.33 17.61
N PRO A 256 18.19 -30.32 17.22
CA PRO A 256 17.72 -31.36 16.32
C PRO A 256 16.66 -32.23 17.02
N THR A 257 15.39 -32.08 16.65
CA THR A 257 14.27 -32.87 17.19
C THR A 257 13.61 -33.72 16.12
N TRP A 258 13.33 -34.99 16.40
CA TRP A 258 12.59 -35.88 15.49
C TRP A 258 11.14 -36.11 15.93
N SER A 259 10.71 -35.45 17.00
CA SER A 259 9.34 -35.48 17.50
C SER A 259 8.93 -34.14 18.07
N SER A 260 7.69 -33.72 17.81
CA SER A 260 7.06 -32.53 18.40
C SER A 260 6.84 -32.61 19.92
N THR A 261 7.20 -33.73 20.55
CA THR A 261 7.16 -33.90 22.01
C THR A 261 8.51 -33.60 22.67
N GLN A 262 9.57 -33.47 21.87
CA GLN A 262 10.89 -33.06 22.35
C GLN A 262 10.91 -31.54 22.48
N GLN A 263 11.65 -31.07 23.47
CA GLN A 263 11.89 -29.64 23.64
C GLN A 263 12.84 -29.15 22.55
N ASP A 264 12.49 -28.05 21.90
CA ASP A 264 13.34 -27.37 20.94
C ASP A 264 13.96 -26.11 21.56
N TYR A 265 15.28 -26.14 21.77
CA TYR A 265 16.02 -24.98 22.28
C TYR A 265 16.69 -24.22 21.14
N ALA A 266 16.68 -22.89 21.25
CA ALA A 266 17.49 -22.03 20.40
C ALA A 266 18.98 -22.11 20.76
N TRP A 267 19.82 -22.06 19.74
CA TRP A 267 21.28 -22.04 19.83
C TRP A 267 21.86 -20.92 18.99
N MET A 268 23.00 -20.41 19.41
CA MET A 268 23.81 -19.47 18.63
C MET A 268 25.31 -19.71 18.85
N SER A 269 26.12 -19.37 17.86
CA SER A 269 27.56 -19.52 17.89
C SER A 269 28.24 -18.39 17.13
N LYS A 270 29.36 -17.87 17.67
CA LYS A 270 30.22 -16.92 16.96
C LYS A 270 31.31 -17.66 16.21
N VAL A 271 31.42 -17.36 14.92
CA VAL A 271 32.50 -17.76 14.04
C VAL A 271 33.32 -16.51 13.70
N ASP A 272 34.64 -16.58 13.75
CA ASP A 272 35.51 -15.48 13.31
C ASP A 272 35.65 -15.46 11.77
N ASP A 273 36.36 -14.46 11.25
CA ASP A 273 36.56 -14.29 9.81
C ASP A 273 37.35 -15.43 9.14
N ASP A 274 38.11 -16.20 9.93
CA ASP A 274 38.93 -17.34 9.51
C ASP A 274 38.16 -18.67 9.60
N GLY A 275 36.91 -18.66 10.07
CA GLY A 275 36.07 -19.85 10.20
C GLY A 275 36.23 -20.60 11.53
N ASN A 276 36.90 -20.02 12.53
CA ASN A 276 37.03 -20.64 13.85
C ASN A 276 35.80 -20.35 14.70
N VAL A 277 35.26 -21.39 15.33
CA VAL A 277 34.20 -21.25 16.34
C VAL A 277 34.78 -20.71 17.63
N ILE A 278 34.37 -19.50 18.02
CA ILE A 278 34.86 -18.80 19.22
C ILE A 278 34.07 -19.25 20.45
N TRP A 279 32.74 -19.32 20.33
CA TRP A 279 31.85 -19.78 21.38
C TRP A 279 30.56 -20.34 20.80
N THR A 280 29.87 -21.19 21.59
CA THR A 280 28.56 -21.76 21.27
C THR A 280 27.69 -21.76 22.51
N HIS A 281 26.45 -21.26 22.39
CA HIS A 281 25.51 -21.10 23.49
C HIS A 281 24.13 -21.62 23.13
N LYS A 282 23.55 -22.38 24.07
CA LYS A 282 22.12 -22.65 24.13
C LYS A 282 21.43 -21.51 24.87
N LEU A 283 20.30 -21.03 24.36
CA LEU A 283 19.48 -20.04 25.05
C LEU A 283 18.74 -20.73 26.22
N GLU A 284 19.14 -20.41 27.44
CA GLU A 284 18.49 -20.90 28.66
C GLU A 284 17.52 -19.85 29.21
N ASN A 285 16.44 -19.58 28.46
CA ASN A 285 15.42 -18.60 28.83
C ASN A 285 14.19 -19.23 29.52
N GLY A 286 14.18 -20.57 29.66
CA GLY A 286 13.15 -21.31 30.40
C GLY A 286 11.90 -21.65 29.59
N PHE A 287 12.02 -21.67 28.26
CA PHE A 287 10.96 -22.12 27.35
C PHE A 287 11.11 -23.61 27.02
N ALA A 288 9.99 -24.24 26.62
CA ALA A 288 9.99 -25.60 26.09
C ALA A 288 10.33 -25.60 24.59
N ASP A 289 9.93 -24.53 23.90
CA ASP A 289 10.19 -24.30 22.48
C ASP A 289 10.68 -22.86 22.31
N GLU A 290 11.87 -22.65 21.74
CA GLU A 290 12.39 -21.32 21.44
C GLU A 290 13.16 -21.33 20.12
N TYR A 291 12.92 -20.34 19.27
CA TYR A 291 13.72 -20.08 18.07
C TYR A 291 14.20 -18.63 18.03
N ILE A 292 15.39 -18.42 17.45
CA ILE A 292 15.92 -17.08 17.17
C ILE A 292 15.39 -16.62 15.82
N ALA A 293 14.81 -15.42 15.80
CA ALA A 293 14.35 -14.77 14.58
C ALA A 293 15.48 -13.93 13.95
N ALA A 294 16.21 -13.18 14.78
CA ALA A 294 17.30 -12.32 14.33
C ALA A 294 18.36 -12.13 15.40
N VAL A 295 19.60 -11.89 14.96
CA VAL A 295 20.69 -11.38 15.80
C VAL A 295 21.19 -10.08 15.20
N LEU A 296 21.20 -9.01 15.99
CA LEU A 296 21.58 -7.67 15.53
C LEU A 296 22.78 -7.17 16.36
N GLU A 297 23.81 -6.66 15.69
CA GLU A 297 24.92 -5.99 16.37
C GLU A 297 24.53 -4.54 16.71
N ASN A 298 24.77 -4.15 17.96
CA ASN A 298 24.59 -2.78 18.43
C ASN A 298 25.86 -1.96 18.16
N ASP A 299 25.76 -0.63 18.15
CA ASP A 299 26.90 0.27 17.93
C ASP A 299 28.06 0.10 18.95
N ASP A 300 27.78 -0.43 20.14
CA ASP A 300 28.80 -0.72 21.14
C ASP A 300 29.39 -2.14 21.05
N GLY A 301 29.08 -2.87 19.98
CA GLY A 301 29.56 -4.22 19.69
C GLY A 301 28.85 -5.32 20.48
N THR A 302 27.84 -5.00 21.30
CA THR A 302 26.99 -6.01 21.94
C THR A 302 25.97 -6.59 20.94
N TYR A 303 25.44 -7.77 21.23
CA TYR A 303 24.48 -8.44 20.36
C TYR A 303 23.09 -8.45 20.98
N ALA A 304 22.11 -8.00 20.19
CA ALA A 304 20.70 -8.15 20.48
C ALA A 304 20.19 -9.43 19.82
N VAL A 305 19.68 -10.36 20.62
CA VAL A 305 19.11 -11.63 20.14
C VAL A 305 17.60 -11.56 20.33
N ILE A 306 16.89 -11.53 19.20
CA ILE A 306 15.44 -11.51 19.13
C ILE A 306 14.95 -12.94 18.92
N SER A 307 14.22 -13.47 19.88
CA SER A 307 13.70 -14.84 19.87
C SER A 307 12.21 -14.89 20.17
N ARG A 308 11.58 -16.03 19.83
CA ARG A 308 10.19 -16.32 20.17
C ARG A 308 10.13 -17.57 21.04
N GLY A 309 9.56 -17.42 22.24
CA GLY A 309 9.41 -18.50 23.21
C GLY A 309 7.98 -19.03 23.30
N ASN A 310 7.82 -20.36 23.32
CA ASN A 310 6.56 -21.10 23.41
C ASN A 310 5.47 -20.63 22.43
N LEU A 311 5.87 -20.10 21.28
CA LEU A 311 4.97 -19.49 20.29
C LEU A 311 4.10 -18.32 20.82
N GLU A 312 4.46 -17.72 21.96
CA GLU A 312 3.61 -16.76 22.67
C GLU A 312 4.37 -15.50 23.12
N PHE A 313 5.67 -15.64 23.39
CA PHE A 313 6.49 -14.57 23.95
C PHE A 313 7.48 -14.03 22.93
N PHE A 314 7.43 -12.71 22.71
CA PHE A 314 8.53 -11.95 22.15
C PHE A 314 9.65 -11.85 23.20
N CYS A 315 10.88 -12.15 22.81
CA CYS A 315 12.02 -12.14 23.70
C CYS A 315 13.15 -11.27 23.11
N LEU A 316 13.73 -10.43 23.97
CA LEU A 316 14.97 -9.71 23.68
C LEU A 316 16.01 -10.09 24.72
N SER A 317 17.13 -10.64 24.26
CA SER A 317 18.31 -10.91 25.08
C SER A 317 19.47 -10.04 24.59
N GLN A 318 20.23 -9.45 25.50
CA GLN A 318 21.48 -8.75 25.15
C GLN A 318 22.67 -9.61 25.56
N TYR A 319 23.69 -9.67 24.70
CA TYR A 319 24.92 -10.42 24.92
C TYR A 319 26.15 -9.56 24.68
N ASP A 320 27.22 -9.82 25.43
CA ASP A 320 28.52 -9.24 25.11
C ASP A 320 29.20 -9.97 23.95
N VAL A 321 30.33 -9.42 23.49
CA VAL A 321 31.15 -9.99 22.41
C VAL A 321 31.66 -11.42 22.70
N ASN A 322 31.72 -11.82 23.98
CA ASN A 322 32.17 -13.13 24.41
C ASN A 322 31.01 -14.13 24.58
N GLY A 323 29.77 -13.74 24.23
CA GLY A 323 28.58 -14.57 24.36
C GLY A 323 27.97 -14.62 25.76
N ASN A 324 28.39 -13.75 26.69
CA ASN A 324 27.78 -13.69 28.02
C ASN A 324 26.47 -12.90 27.98
N LYS A 325 25.39 -13.47 28.51
CA LYS A 325 24.09 -12.80 28.60
C LYS A 325 24.16 -11.62 29.58
N LEU A 326 23.87 -10.42 29.08
CA LEU A 326 23.81 -9.16 29.83
C LEU A 326 22.42 -8.89 30.38
N SER A 327 21.38 -9.11 29.57
CA SER A 327 19.98 -8.93 29.97
C SER A 327 19.06 -9.88 29.22
N PHE A 328 17.85 -10.06 29.76
CA PHE A 328 16.76 -10.80 29.13
C PHE A 328 15.42 -10.17 29.51
N LYS A 329 14.57 -9.95 28.51
CA LYS A 329 13.19 -9.50 28.66
C LYS A 329 12.29 -10.37 27.79
N LYS A 330 11.13 -10.73 28.32
CA LYS A 330 10.05 -11.34 27.57
C LYS A 330 8.76 -10.54 27.71
N THR A 331 8.00 -10.49 26.63
CA THR A 331 6.70 -9.82 26.53
C THR A 331 5.74 -10.79 25.85
N GLU A 332 4.59 -11.02 26.47
CA GLU A 332 3.53 -11.84 25.89
C GLU A 332 2.91 -11.06 24.71
N ILE A 333 2.96 -11.64 23.51
CA ILE A 333 2.37 -11.06 22.30
C ILE A 333 1.29 -11.96 21.70
N GLY A 334 1.10 -13.17 22.25
CA GLY A 334 0.17 -14.17 21.70
C GLY A 334 0.77 -14.89 20.49
N ASN A 335 -0.08 -15.47 19.65
CA ASN A 335 0.35 -16.30 18.52
C ASN A 335 0.80 -15.47 17.30
N TYR A 336 1.82 -14.65 17.51
CA TYR A 336 2.51 -13.87 16.47
C TYR A 336 3.91 -14.41 16.28
N GLY A 337 4.25 -14.77 15.05
CA GLY A 337 5.62 -14.96 14.60
C GLY A 337 6.38 -13.64 14.55
N ILE A 338 7.71 -13.74 14.57
CA ILE A 338 8.63 -12.64 14.29
C ILE A 338 9.16 -12.90 12.89
N TRP A 339 8.84 -12.02 11.94
CA TRP A 339 9.13 -12.25 10.51
C TRP A 339 10.33 -11.45 10.02
N ASN A 340 10.52 -10.23 10.52
CA ASN A 340 11.66 -9.39 10.24
C ASN A 340 12.07 -8.59 11.49
N ALA A 341 13.33 -8.23 11.58
CA ALA A 341 13.82 -7.32 12.62
C ALA A 341 15.08 -6.59 12.18
N THR A 342 15.17 -5.31 12.50
CA THR A 342 16.34 -4.47 12.20
C THR A 342 16.60 -3.47 13.31
N ARG A 343 17.80 -2.90 13.33
CA ARG A 343 18.15 -1.85 14.29
C ARG A 343 17.43 -0.55 13.90
N PHE A 344 17.01 0.22 14.89
CA PHE A 344 16.44 1.54 14.68
C PHE A 344 16.83 2.48 15.83
N GLY A 345 17.73 3.44 15.54
CA GLY A 345 18.39 4.27 16.55
C GLY A 345 19.08 3.41 17.62
N ASP A 346 18.76 3.67 18.89
CA ASP A 346 19.25 2.90 20.05
C ASP A 346 18.46 1.60 20.31
N GLY A 347 17.41 1.34 19.54
CA GLY A 347 16.52 0.19 19.70
C GLY A 347 16.37 -0.61 18.41
N TYR A 348 15.18 -1.16 18.21
CA TYR A 348 14.87 -2.07 17.12
C TYR A 348 13.48 -1.82 16.56
N ILE A 349 13.30 -2.20 15.30
CA ILE A 349 12.00 -2.36 14.68
C ILE A 349 11.82 -3.84 14.35
N VAL A 350 10.63 -4.37 14.66
CA VAL A 350 10.31 -5.78 14.51
C VAL A 350 8.95 -5.94 13.83
N GLN A 351 8.90 -6.80 12.81
CA GLN A 351 7.65 -7.23 12.21
C GLN A 351 7.10 -8.45 12.95
N LEU A 352 5.92 -8.28 13.52
CA LEU A 352 5.12 -9.33 14.10
C LEU A 352 4.03 -9.74 13.10
N GLY A 353 3.83 -11.05 12.92
CA GLY A 353 2.86 -11.54 11.96
C GLY A 353 2.11 -12.77 12.45
N SER A 354 0.82 -12.88 12.13
CA SER A 354 -0.03 -13.99 12.50
C SER A 354 -1.01 -14.36 11.39
N TYR A 355 -0.79 -15.53 10.79
CA TYR A 355 -1.77 -16.14 9.89
C TYR A 355 -3.12 -16.41 10.57
N VAL A 356 -3.15 -16.57 11.89
CA VAL A 356 -4.38 -16.87 12.63
C VAL A 356 -5.18 -15.61 12.94
N ALA A 357 -4.48 -14.50 13.26
CA ALA A 357 -5.12 -13.21 13.49
C ALA A 357 -5.37 -12.44 12.19
N GLY A 358 -4.87 -12.95 11.06
CA GLY A 358 -4.88 -12.24 9.79
C GLY A 358 -4.04 -10.98 9.79
N GLU A 359 -3.05 -10.83 10.67
CA GLU A 359 -2.26 -9.59 10.79
C GLU A 359 -0.85 -9.85 10.27
N TYR A 360 -0.52 -9.34 9.09
CA TYR A 360 0.70 -9.72 8.35
C TYR A 360 1.83 -8.68 8.41
N ALA A 361 1.50 -7.42 8.66
CA ALA A 361 2.47 -6.32 8.64
C ALA A 361 2.35 -5.42 9.88
N LYS A 362 2.24 -6.04 11.07
CA LYS A 362 2.36 -5.32 12.34
C LYS A 362 3.81 -5.02 12.62
N ILE A 363 4.15 -3.75 12.68
CA ILE A 363 5.48 -3.29 13.05
C ILE A 363 5.45 -2.77 14.48
N VAL A 364 6.45 -3.17 15.28
CA VAL A 364 6.63 -2.69 16.65
C VAL A 364 8.01 -2.08 16.82
N LYS A 365 8.08 -0.97 17.56
CA LYS A 365 9.34 -0.41 18.05
C LYS A 365 9.68 -0.99 19.40
N VAL A 366 10.91 -1.46 19.54
CA VAL A 366 11.42 -2.10 20.74
C VAL A 366 12.62 -1.31 21.25
N ASP A 367 12.57 -0.87 22.51
CA ASP A 367 13.73 -0.23 23.12
C ASP A 367 14.83 -1.25 23.46
N ARG A 368 16.02 -0.76 23.82
CA ARG A 368 17.17 -1.61 24.18
C ARG A 368 16.93 -2.51 25.40
N ALA A 369 15.96 -2.18 26.25
CA ALA A 369 15.57 -2.98 27.40
C ALA A 369 14.53 -4.06 27.05
N GLY A 370 14.02 -4.09 25.83
CA GLY A 370 13.05 -5.05 25.32
C GLY A 370 11.59 -4.65 25.57
N ASN A 371 11.32 -3.37 25.84
CA ASN A 371 9.94 -2.89 25.93
C ASN A 371 9.45 -2.49 24.53
N ILE A 372 8.25 -2.95 24.19
CA ILE A 372 7.53 -2.44 23.03
C ILE A 372 7.02 -1.04 23.39
N THR A 373 7.45 -0.04 22.64
CA THR A 373 7.17 1.39 22.90
C THR A 373 6.10 1.97 21.99
N GLU A 374 5.99 1.43 20.78
CA GLU A 374 5.05 1.86 19.75
C GLU A 374 4.71 0.66 18.86
N SER A 375 3.53 0.70 18.24
CA SER A 375 3.12 -0.27 17.22
C SER A 375 2.27 0.41 16.17
N PHE A 376 2.47 0.04 14.92
CA PHE A 376 1.65 0.44 13.78
C PHE A 376 1.55 -0.75 12.84
N SER A 377 0.49 -0.79 12.02
CA SER A 377 0.27 -1.89 11.09
C SER A 377 0.05 -1.29 9.71
N TYR A 378 0.69 -1.88 8.70
CA TYR A 378 0.31 -1.68 7.32
C TYR A 378 -0.82 -2.69 7.06
N GLU A 379 -2.07 -2.23 7.07
CA GLU A 379 -3.19 -3.15 6.84
C GLU A 379 -3.11 -3.74 5.42
N GLY A 380 -3.25 -5.05 5.35
CA GLY A 380 -3.09 -5.87 4.16
C GLY A 380 -3.34 -7.33 4.52
N GLY A 381 -4.62 -7.72 4.59
CA GLY A 381 -5.12 -9.04 5.01
C GLY A 381 -5.58 -9.04 6.47
N GLU A 382 -6.54 -9.86 6.96
CA GLU A 382 -7.59 -10.69 6.36
C GLU A 382 -8.98 -10.09 6.69
N SER A 383 -9.30 -8.96 6.09
CA SER A 383 -10.67 -8.63 5.74
C SER A 383 -10.61 -8.02 4.36
N PHE A 384 -11.19 -8.73 3.40
CA PHE A 384 -11.56 -8.19 2.12
C PHE A 384 -12.18 -6.79 2.30
N SER A 385 -11.71 -5.85 1.48
CA SER A 385 -12.20 -4.49 1.35
C SER A 385 -12.28 -3.69 2.66
N TYR A 386 -11.33 -2.76 2.85
CA TYR A 386 -11.84 -1.40 2.95
C TYR A 386 -12.41 -1.03 1.57
N GLU A 387 -13.56 -0.37 1.52
CA GLU A 387 -14.01 0.27 0.29
C GLU A 387 -12.88 1.21 -0.18
N GLY A 388 -12.12 0.81 -1.21
CA GLY A 388 -11.13 1.67 -1.88
C GLY A 388 -9.68 1.18 -1.99
N GLU A 389 -9.30 -0.01 -1.50
CA GLU A 389 -7.93 -0.54 -1.70
C GLU A 389 -7.86 -1.57 -2.85
N ASP A 390 -6.94 -1.35 -3.80
CA ASP A 390 -6.80 -2.16 -5.02
C ASP A 390 -5.75 -3.29 -4.89
N CYS A 391 -4.93 -3.31 -3.82
CA CYS A 391 -3.83 -4.27 -3.67
C CYS A 391 -3.47 -4.63 -2.21
N CYS A 392 -2.94 -5.84 -2.01
CA CYS A 392 -2.40 -6.33 -0.74
C CYS A 392 -0.87 -6.26 -0.75
N TYR A 393 -0.24 -5.99 0.39
CA TYR A 393 1.22 -5.84 0.51
C TYR A 393 1.85 -6.90 1.42
N PHE A 394 3.06 -7.32 1.07
CA PHE A 394 3.87 -8.28 1.84
C PHE A 394 5.26 -7.73 2.04
N ILE A 395 5.62 -7.43 3.30
CA ILE A 395 6.97 -6.96 3.66
C ILE A 395 7.94 -8.13 3.59
N THR A 396 9.06 -7.93 2.90
CA THR A 396 10.13 -8.91 2.72
C THR A 396 11.38 -8.56 3.50
N ASP A 397 11.67 -7.27 3.69
CA ASP A 397 12.83 -6.82 4.48
C ASP A 397 12.63 -5.39 5.03
N MET A 398 13.42 -5.01 6.03
CA MET A 398 13.37 -3.69 6.67
C MET A 398 14.76 -3.18 7.06
N ILE A 399 15.02 -1.89 6.88
CA ILE A 399 16.26 -1.25 7.34
C ILE A 399 16.02 0.17 7.84
N GLU A 400 16.86 0.62 8.78
CA GLU A 400 17.00 2.05 9.08
C GLU A 400 17.98 2.69 8.09
N PHE A 401 17.56 3.79 7.47
CA PHE A 401 18.43 4.60 6.62
C PHE A 401 18.06 6.08 6.77
N ASP A 402 19.06 6.94 6.99
CA ASP A 402 18.88 8.37 7.31
C ASP A 402 17.79 8.64 8.37
N SER A 403 17.83 7.88 9.48
CA SER A 403 16.83 7.94 10.56
C SER A 403 15.37 7.67 10.14
N LYS A 404 15.13 7.17 8.92
CA LYS A 404 13.81 6.74 8.42
C LYS A 404 13.74 5.23 8.37
N ILE A 405 12.52 4.72 8.23
CA ILE A 405 12.26 3.29 8.10
C ILE A 405 12.06 2.99 6.62
N TYR A 406 12.87 2.09 6.07
CA TYR A 406 12.70 1.59 4.72
C TYR A 406 12.14 0.17 4.78
N LEU A 407 11.08 -0.07 4.02
CA LEU A 407 10.42 -1.38 3.94
C LEU A 407 10.47 -1.87 2.50
N SER A 408 11.13 -3.00 2.29
CA SER A 408 11.04 -3.72 1.02
C SER A 408 9.82 -4.63 1.08
N ALA A 409 9.03 -4.60 0.03
CA ALA A 409 7.78 -5.32 -0.04
C ALA A 409 7.43 -5.71 -1.48
N TYR A 410 6.35 -6.47 -1.63
CA TYR A 410 5.67 -6.62 -2.91
C TYR A 410 4.17 -6.52 -2.74
N SER A 411 3.48 -6.06 -3.78
CA SER A 411 2.03 -6.03 -3.85
C SER A 411 1.46 -6.98 -4.88
N ILE A 412 0.21 -7.37 -4.63
CA ILE A 412 -0.65 -8.15 -5.53
C ILE A 412 -2.04 -7.50 -5.60
N PRO A 413 -2.81 -7.72 -6.68
CA PRO A 413 -4.20 -7.30 -6.76
C PRO A 413 -5.07 -7.93 -5.66
N VAL A 414 -5.97 -7.14 -5.06
CA VAL A 414 -7.01 -7.67 -4.17
C VAL A 414 -8.03 -8.45 -5.00
N LEU A 415 -8.38 -9.66 -4.56
CA LEU A 415 -9.47 -10.45 -5.14
C LEU A 415 -10.75 -10.27 -4.32
N GLU A 416 -11.91 -10.52 -4.93
CA GLU A 416 -13.18 -10.54 -4.20
C GLU A 416 -13.31 -11.80 -3.31
N ASN A 417 -14.15 -11.73 -2.28
CA ASN A 417 -14.27 -12.68 -1.15
C ASN A 417 -14.11 -14.18 -1.48
N GLU A 418 -14.71 -14.67 -2.55
CA GLU A 418 -14.71 -16.09 -2.90
C GLU A 418 -13.42 -16.54 -3.63
N GLU A 419 -12.55 -15.60 -4.01
CA GLU A 419 -11.34 -15.85 -4.82
C GLU A 419 -10.01 -15.58 -4.09
N ALA A 420 -9.92 -14.89 -2.94
CA ALA A 420 -8.58 -14.55 -2.39
C ALA A 420 -7.77 -15.70 -1.78
N ASN A 421 -8.13 -16.95 -2.02
CA ASN A 421 -7.36 -18.09 -1.57
C ASN A 421 -7.43 -19.24 -2.59
N ALA A 422 -6.27 -19.80 -2.92
CA ALA A 422 -6.13 -21.04 -3.66
C ALA A 422 -5.39 -22.10 -2.83
N GLY A 423 -6.10 -22.82 -1.95
CA GLY A 423 -5.52 -23.91 -1.15
C GLY A 423 -4.55 -23.44 -0.05
N GLY A 424 -4.83 -22.31 0.59
CA GLY A 424 -3.95 -21.64 1.57
C GLY A 424 -2.89 -20.74 0.94
N ARG A 425 -2.93 -20.55 -0.38
CA ARG A 425 -2.07 -19.61 -1.10
C ARG A 425 -2.85 -18.34 -1.38
N TYR A 426 -2.39 -17.24 -0.82
CA TYR A 426 -3.05 -15.94 -0.94
C TYR A 426 -2.40 -15.10 -2.03
N ASP A 427 -1.07 -15.10 -2.08
CA ASP A 427 -0.33 -14.19 -2.95
C ASP A 427 -0.32 -14.57 -4.43
N ILE A 428 -0.50 -15.85 -4.71
CA ILE A 428 -0.62 -16.38 -6.08
C ILE A 428 -2.06 -16.79 -6.43
N ALA A 429 -3.02 -16.57 -5.53
CA ALA A 429 -4.43 -16.93 -5.75
C ALA A 429 -4.99 -16.35 -7.07
N PRO A 430 -4.72 -15.09 -7.47
CA PRO A 430 -5.27 -14.54 -8.72
C PRO A 430 -4.88 -15.34 -9.95
N VAL A 431 -3.60 -15.72 -10.02
CA VAL A 431 -3.05 -16.51 -11.13
C VAL A 431 -3.59 -17.93 -11.10
N LEU A 432 -3.64 -18.55 -9.92
CA LEU A 432 -4.13 -19.93 -9.78
C LEU A 432 -5.60 -20.04 -10.15
N ASN A 433 -6.47 -19.20 -9.58
CA ASN A 433 -7.90 -19.23 -9.89
C ASN A 433 -8.13 -19.01 -11.38
N TYR A 434 -7.46 -18.04 -11.99
CA TYR A 434 -7.52 -17.83 -13.43
C TYR A 434 -7.17 -19.10 -14.22
N ILE A 435 -6.09 -19.80 -13.86
CA ILE A 435 -5.69 -21.06 -14.51
C ILE A 435 -6.75 -22.15 -14.32
N PHE A 436 -7.26 -22.32 -13.09
CA PHE A 436 -8.23 -23.36 -12.75
C PHE A 436 -9.59 -23.12 -13.41
N ASP A 437 -10.11 -21.90 -13.36
CA ASP A 437 -11.41 -21.51 -13.91
C ASP A 437 -11.42 -21.61 -15.44
N ASN A 438 -10.29 -21.30 -16.08
CA ASN A 438 -10.12 -21.42 -17.53
C ASN A 438 -9.58 -22.79 -17.97
N GLN A 439 -9.40 -23.74 -17.04
CA GLN A 439 -8.89 -25.09 -17.29
C GLN A 439 -7.55 -25.12 -18.05
N MET A 440 -6.67 -24.15 -17.78
CA MET A 440 -5.39 -23.95 -18.47
C MET A 440 -4.27 -24.86 -17.93
N PHE A 441 -4.55 -26.14 -17.71
CA PHE A 441 -3.59 -27.07 -17.09
C PHE A 441 -2.34 -27.39 -17.93
N SER A 442 -2.35 -26.97 -19.20
CA SER A 442 -1.23 -27.09 -20.14
C SER A 442 -0.70 -25.73 -20.58
N ILE A 443 -0.87 -24.69 -19.75
CA ILE A 443 -0.33 -23.35 -20.01
C ILE A 443 1.19 -23.41 -20.26
N SER A 444 1.66 -22.64 -21.24
CA SER A 444 3.10 -22.56 -21.53
C SER A 444 3.84 -21.76 -20.45
N ASP A 445 5.12 -22.08 -20.22
CA ASP A 445 5.97 -21.33 -19.30
C ASP A 445 6.04 -19.83 -19.64
N GLU A 446 5.98 -19.47 -20.93
CA GLU A 446 5.98 -18.08 -21.41
C GLU A 446 4.69 -17.33 -21.02
N GLU A 447 3.52 -17.91 -21.30
CA GLU A 447 2.23 -17.32 -20.94
C GLU A 447 2.04 -17.26 -19.43
N LEU A 448 2.46 -18.31 -18.71
CA LEU A 448 2.43 -18.33 -17.25
C LEU A 448 3.31 -17.24 -16.65
N THR A 449 4.54 -17.08 -17.16
CA THR A 449 5.47 -16.06 -16.68
C THR A 449 4.89 -14.67 -16.86
N LYS A 450 4.18 -14.41 -17.96
CA LYS A 450 3.49 -13.14 -18.15
C LYS A 450 2.38 -12.93 -17.11
N LEU A 451 1.50 -13.90 -16.90
CA LEU A 451 0.43 -13.80 -15.90
C LEU A 451 0.98 -13.56 -14.48
N VAL A 452 2.06 -14.27 -14.13
CA VAL A 452 2.72 -14.09 -12.84
C VAL A 452 3.35 -12.69 -12.75
N ARG A 453 4.06 -12.22 -13.78
CA ARG A 453 4.64 -10.87 -13.77
C ARG A 453 3.56 -9.79 -13.65
N ASP A 454 2.43 -9.93 -14.33
CA ASP A 454 1.33 -8.97 -14.24
C ASP A 454 0.69 -8.94 -12.83
N ASN A 455 0.89 -9.99 -12.02
CA ASN A 455 0.36 -10.10 -10.66
C ASN A 455 1.23 -9.44 -9.57
N TYR A 456 2.53 -9.27 -9.80
CA TYR A 456 3.46 -8.81 -8.74
C TYR A 456 4.08 -7.47 -9.07
N THR A 457 4.12 -6.58 -8.07
CA THR A 457 4.89 -5.33 -8.11
C THR A 457 5.77 -5.22 -6.88
N ALA A 458 7.08 -5.07 -7.05
CA ALA A 458 8.00 -4.79 -5.95
C ALA A 458 7.81 -3.36 -5.48
N MET A 459 7.95 -3.14 -4.18
CA MET A 459 7.74 -1.84 -3.54
C MET A 459 8.85 -1.56 -2.53
N LEU A 460 9.35 -0.34 -2.53
CA LEU A 460 10.16 0.21 -1.45
C LEU A 460 9.39 1.35 -0.82
N PHE A 461 8.97 1.19 0.44
CA PHE A 461 8.34 2.27 1.20
C PHE A 461 9.39 3.03 2.00
N VAL A 462 9.30 4.35 1.96
CA VAL A 462 10.04 5.25 2.84
C VAL A 462 9.05 5.78 3.87
N CYS A 463 9.19 5.34 5.11
CA CYS A 463 8.22 5.59 6.16
C CYS A 463 8.77 6.56 7.21
N GLU A 464 7.89 7.44 7.70
CA GLU A 464 8.21 8.25 8.87
C GLU A 464 8.47 7.35 10.06
N PRO A 465 9.48 7.68 10.88
CA PRO A 465 9.74 6.96 12.12
C PRO A 465 8.53 6.87 13.01
N THR A 466 7.79 7.97 13.15
CA THR A 466 6.65 8.06 14.06
C THR A 466 5.40 7.58 13.34
N GLY A 467 4.69 6.59 13.90
CA GLY A 467 3.49 6.03 13.30
C GLY A 467 3.70 5.18 12.03
N GLY A 468 4.88 5.22 11.40
CA GLY A 468 5.20 4.39 10.23
C GLY A 468 4.55 4.85 8.92
N GLU A 469 4.00 6.06 8.87
CA GLU A 469 3.28 6.54 7.67
C GLU A 469 4.22 6.63 6.45
N PRO A 470 3.90 5.97 5.32
CA PRO A 470 4.67 6.12 4.08
C PRO A 470 4.67 7.58 3.62
N GLN A 471 5.85 8.11 3.29
CA GLN A 471 6.05 9.44 2.72
C GLN A 471 6.37 9.39 1.23
N GLU A 472 7.03 8.31 0.83
CA GLU A 472 7.48 8.09 -0.54
C GLU A 472 7.52 6.59 -0.82
N PHE A 473 7.33 6.20 -2.08
CA PHE A 473 7.53 4.82 -2.49
C PHE A 473 8.07 4.67 -3.92
N TYR A 474 8.77 3.55 -4.14
CA TYR A 474 9.28 3.14 -5.45
C TYR A 474 8.65 1.82 -5.89
N LEU A 475 8.33 1.69 -7.17
CA LEU A 475 7.66 0.51 -7.74
C LEU A 475 8.47 -0.12 -8.86
N VAL A 476 8.51 -1.46 -8.89
CA VAL A 476 9.05 -2.24 -10.01
C VAL A 476 8.08 -3.36 -10.38
N LYS A 477 7.43 -3.26 -11.54
CA LYS A 477 6.46 -4.27 -12.02
C LYS A 477 7.13 -5.60 -12.35
N GLY A 478 6.37 -6.70 -12.25
CA GLY A 478 6.85 -8.04 -12.57
C GLY A 478 7.92 -8.58 -11.63
N SER A 479 7.99 -8.04 -10.42
CA SER A 479 9.10 -8.27 -9.50
C SER A 479 8.62 -8.36 -8.06
N LEU A 480 9.44 -8.95 -7.17
CA LEU A 480 9.23 -8.93 -5.73
C LEU A 480 10.29 -8.05 -5.06
N GLY A 481 9.92 -7.28 -4.03
CA GLY A 481 10.90 -6.58 -3.21
C GLY A 481 11.78 -7.61 -2.49
N GLY A 482 13.09 -7.41 -2.54
CA GLY A 482 14.06 -8.31 -1.92
C GLY A 482 14.76 -7.64 -0.75
N LYS A 483 16.06 -7.87 -0.63
CA LYS A 483 16.88 -7.44 0.49
C LYS A 483 17.15 -5.94 0.51
N LEU A 484 17.31 -5.40 1.71
CA LEU A 484 17.86 -4.07 1.97
C LEU A 484 19.23 -4.17 2.63
N ASP A 485 20.16 -3.29 2.22
CA ASP A 485 21.50 -3.23 2.79
C ASP A 485 22.09 -1.82 2.70
N ILE A 486 23.16 -1.56 3.42
CA ILE A 486 23.93 -0.31 3.34
C ILE A 486 25.31 -0.63 2.77
N SER A 487 25.67 0.03 1.67
CA SER A 487 26.99 -0.13 1.05
C SER A 487 28.10 0.36 1.98
N ALA A 488 29.34 -0.05 1.72
CA ALA A 488 30.50 0.45 2.46
C ALA A 488 30.68 1.98 2.34
N SER A 489 30.13 2.60 1.29
CA SER A 489 30.10 4.06 1.09
C SER A 489 28.96 4.75 1.85
N GLY A 490 28.04 3.98 2.43
CA GLY A 490 26.86 4.49 3.13
C GLY A 490 25.62 4.66 2.27
N GLU A 491 25.60 4.12 1.04
CA GLU A 491 24.43 4.18 0.15
C GLU A 491 23.42 3.09 0.50
N LEU A 492 22.12 3.35 0.32
CA LEU A 492 21.10 2.32 0.47
C LEU A 492 21.04 1.44 -0.78
N LEU A 493 21.06 0.14 -0.58
CA LEU A 493 20.93 -0.88 -1.61
C LEU A 493 19.58 -1.58 -1.45
N TRP A 494 18.79 -1.61 -2.52
CA TRP A 494 17.55 -2.36 -2.59
C TRP A 494 17.63 -3.40 -3.71
N ASP A 495 17.65 -4.67 -3.31
CA ASP A 495 17.60 -5.80 -4.22
C ASP A 495 16.15 -6.13 -4.56
N VAL A 496 15.89 -6.38 -5.84
CA VAL A 496 14.57 -6.68 -6.39
C VAL A 496 14.65 -7.92 -7.24
N GLU A 497 13.77 -8.88 -6.95
CA GLU A 497 13.69 -10.16 -7.64
C GLU A 497 12.79 -10.05 -8.87
N SER A 498 13.38 -9.84 -10.04
CA SER A 498 12.66 -9.79 -11.31
C SER A 498 12.26 -11.18 -11.78
N ILE A 499 10.97 -11.49 -11.74
CA ILE A 499 10.43 -12.80 -12.13
C ILE A 499 10.78 -13.06 -13.59
N THR A 500 11.65 -14.05 -13.83
CA THR A 500 12.27 -14.27 -15.16
C THR A 500 11.65 -15.44 -15.90
N THR A 501 11.41 -16.55 -15.20
CA THR A 501 10.76 -17.74 -15.75
C THR A 501 9.91 -18.40 -14.70
N THR A 502 8.78 -18.98 -15.10
CA THR A 502 7.91 -19.78 -14.23
C THR A 502 7.51 -21.08 -14.93
N TYR A 503 7.10 -22.07 -14.14
CA TYR A 503 6.57 -23.33 -14.60
C TYR A 503 5.43 -23.80 -13.68
N PHE A 504 4.44 -24.47 -14.25
CA PHE A 504 3.27 -24.98 -13.54
C PHE A 504 3.47 -26.45 -13.13
N SER A 505 3.29 -26.78 -11.85
CA SER A 505 3.47 -28.14 -11.32
C SER A 505 2.28 -28.61 -10.48
N PRO A 506 1.14 -28.95 -11.10
CA PRO A 506 -0.10 -29.24 -10.37
C PRO A 506 -0.10 -30.58 -9.63
N TYR A 507 0.94 -31.42 -9.80
CA TYR A 507 0.99 -32.79 -9.28
C TYR A 507 1.87 -32.98 -8.04
N THR A 508 2.43 -31.91 -7.47
CA THR A 508 3.25 -32.00 -6.25
C THR A 508 2.56 -31.32 -5.07
N SER A 509 2.76 -31.84 -3.86
CA SER A 509 2.07 -31.38 -2.65
C SER A 509 2.58 -30.04 -2.10
N SER A 510 3.56 -29.40 -2.75
CA SER A 510 4.33 -28.30 -2.13
C SER A 510 4.37 -27.01 -2.96
N PHE A 511 4.24 -27.06 -4.29
CA PHE A 511 4.31 -25.86 -5.15
C PHE A 511 3.37 -26.01 -6.33
N THR A 512 2.56 -24.98 -6.60
CA THR A 512 1.72 -24.96 -7.79
C THR A 512 2.42 -24.22 -8.93
N ILE A 513 3.20 -23.18 -8.61
CA ILE A 513 4.03 -22.44 -9.57
C ILE A 513 5.44 -22.28 -9.02
N GLY A 514 6.42 -22.84 -9.73
CA GLY A 514 7.84 -22.60 -9.46
C GLY A 514 8.45 -21.69 -10.51
N GLY A 515 9.67 -21.22 -10.28
CA GLY A 515 10.33 -20.30 -11.19
C GLY A 515 11.70 -19.83 -10.70
N THR A 516 12.24 -18.86 -11.41
CA THR A 516 13.50 -18.19 -11.05
C THR A 516 13.44 -16.72 -11.43
N SER A 517 14.09 -15.90 -10.63
CA SER A 517 14.18 -14.45 -10.77
C SER A 517 15.65 -14.04 -10.89
N TYR A 518 15.94 -13.06 -11.75
CA TYR A 518 17.22 -12.35 -11.67
C TYR A 518 17.10 -11.24 -10.63
N VAL A 519 18.17 -11.01 -9.88
CA VAL A 519 18.23 -9.90 -8.93
C VAL A 519 18.74 -8.64 -9.64
N TYR A 520 18.01 -7.56 -9.46
CA TYR A 520 18.44 -6.20 -9.79
C TYR A 520 18.71 -5.44 -8.51
N ARG A 521 19.77 -4.63 -8.50
CA ARG A 521 20.13 -3.78 -7.38
C ARG A 521 19.89 -2.33 -7.74
N TYR A 522 19.07 -1.66 -6.95
CA TYR A 522 18.80 -0.23 -7.01
C TYR A 522 19.60 0.45 -5.89
N THR A 523 20.40 1.46 -6.26
CA THR A 523 21.23 2.19 -5.29
C THR A 523 20.68 3.59 -5.10
N PHE A 524 20.47 3.97 -3.85
CA PHE A 524 20.06 5.31 -3.45
C PHE A 524 21.20 6.00 -2.73
N ASP A 525 21.41 7.29 -3.05
CA ASP A 525 22.38 8.10 -2.33
C ASP A 525 21.91 8.41 -0.89
N ASN A 526 22.75 9.11 -0.14
CA ASN A 526 22.49 9.47 1.25
C ASN A 526 21.27 10.39 1.42
N ASP A 527 20.82 11.06 0.36
CA ASP A 527 19.63 11.89 0.37
C ASP A 527 18.36 11.08 0.01
N GLY A 528 18.51 9.76 -0.22
CA GLY A 528 17.43 8.86 -0.61
C GLY A 528 17.10 8.92 -2.10
N THR A 529 17.93 9.54 -2.93
CA THR A 529 17.67 9.65 -4.38
C THR A 529 18.23 8.43 -5.12
N LEU A 530 17.43 7.83 -6.00
CA LEU A 530 17.89 6.74 -6.87
C LEU A 530 19.01 7.22 -7.81
N ILE A 531 20.20 6.62 -7.69
CA ILE A 531 21.38 7.00 -8.49
C ILE A 531 21.85 5.93 -9.47
N SER A 532 21.51 4.65 -9.24
CA SER A 532 21.88 3.57 -10.16
C SER A 532 20.92 2.38 -10.10
N GLN A 533 20.91 1.62 -11.19
CA GLN A 533 20.26 0.32 -11.30
C GLN A 533 21.19 -0.63 -12.03
N GLU A 534 21.36 -1.85 -11.53
CA GLU A 534 22.19 -2.86 -12.17
C GLU A 534 21.62 -4.27 -12.03
N LYS A 535 21.86 -5.11 -13.04
CA LYS A 535 21.58 -6.55 -12.96
C LYS A 535 22.78 -7.24 -12.32
N THR A 536 22.61 -7.79 -11.13
CA THR A 536 23.74 -8.31 -10.32
C THR A 536 24.32 -9.61 -10.90
N GLY A 537 23.52 -10.32 -11.69
CA GLY A 537 23.83 -11.68 -12.16
C GLY A 537 23.45 -12.77 -11.16
N GLU A 538 23.01 -12.38 -9.96
CA GLU A 538 22.44 -13.30 -8.97
C GLU A 538 21.06 -13.78 -9.41
N VAL A 539 20.72 -15.00 -8.97
CA VAL A 539 19.46 -15.67 -9.29
C VAL A 539 18.80 -16.11 -8.00
N ALA A 540 17.52 -15.76 -7.83
CA ALA A 540 16.68 -16.18 -6.73
C ALA A 540 15.65 -17.21 -7.19
N ASP A 541 15.27 -18.12 -6.31
CA ASP A 541 14.22 -19.10 -6.55
C ASP A 541 12.84 -18.48 -6.33
N TYR A 542 11.97 -18.59 -7.33
CA TYR A 542 10.56 -18.25 -7.17
C TYR A 542 9.76 -19.51 -6.86
N ARG A 543 9.07 -19.55 -5.71
CA ARG A 543 8.30 -20.71 -5.27
C ARG A 543 7.00 -20.28 -4.58
N ARG A 544 5.85 -20.59 -5.19
CA ARG A 544 4.51 -20.29 -4.64
C ARG A 544 3.53 -21.46 -4.82
#